data_AF-F9EFD0-F1
#
_entry.id   AF-F9EFD0-F1
#
_cell.length_a   1.000
_cell.length_b   1.000
_cell.length_c   1.000
_cell.angle_alpha   90.00
_cell.angle_beta   90.00
_cell.angle_gamma   90.00
#
_symmetry.space_group_name_H-M   'P 1'
#
loop_
_entity.id
_entity.type
_entity.pdbx_description
1 polymer ?
#
loop_
_entity_poly.entity_id
_entity_poly.type
_entity_poly.pdbx_seq_one_letter_code
_entity_poly.pdbx_strand_id
1 'polypeptide(L)'
;MVEALLSVSCEASHLPSVQTADLTGPARSPTEIHVSIHSWQRRHTVPIAVLGAALALGAAGPALASPGQATDSLRSSTLSAQSLAETIAGPAEVTNATFTGNDVQAGTFSGLPGDGNAVTDGVALTSGSLIDADPQADSDVDFTRSSVLGPNHDLTTTGDLGGAGDEALDSLSGADTYDAARLEFDVTATASTFVMFYGFGSEEYAGGASSAPDAWQSRGFKDVLSIQVNGTECATVPDSDASVNAATVNESSNSQFYTSNVSGHEPGSIDVEFNGFTSALACRTAVTPGEQVHVRIAIADTLDGQLDSTVLMRTGGLGFTDAPLTDPCTTTGGTCALPADPSASATSSAGSSSGATISTDPAEAAPSSSSDVITAPAATAADAVARAPGRRGLARTGAPTAAWALGALTLVGGGLLLMRRRREG
;
A
#
# COMPACT_ATOMS: atom_id res chain seq x y z
N MET A 1 -8.60 -68.03 5.14
CA MET A 1 -9.41 -68.31 3.94
C MET A 1 -9.93 -66.95 3.47
N VAL A 2 -9.48 -66.32 2.39
CA VAL A 2 -8.79 -66.73 1.16
C VAL A 2 -7.95 -65.54 0.66
N GLU A 3 -6.73 -65.82 0.20
CA GLU A 3 -5.83 -64.94 -0.60
C GLU A 3 -6.24 -64.91 -2.09
N ALA A 4 -5.89 -63.84 -2.82
CA ALA A 4 -5.29 -63.86 -4.17
C ALA A 4 -5.19 -62.40 -4.70
N LEU A 5 -4.01 -61.79 -4.81
CA LEU A 5 -3.00 -61.89 -5.89
C LEU A 5 -3.38 -61.14 -7.19
N LEU A 6 -2.72 -60.00 -7.39
CA LEU A 6 -2.60 -59.28 -8.66
C LEU A 6 -1.63 -60.02 -9.60
N SER A 7 -1.97 -60.06 -10.89
CA SER A 7 -1.08 -60.43 -12.00
C SER A 7 -1.26 -59.41 -13.12
N VAL A 8 -0.15 -58.81 -13.57
CA VAL A 8 -0.07 -57.97 -14.76
C VAL A 8 0.75 -58.74 -15.79
N SER A 9 0.16 -59.05 -16.94
CA SER A 9 0.83 -59.66 -18.09
C SER A 9 1.30 -58.60 -19.08
N CYS A 10 2.52 -58.79 -19.58
CA CYS A 10 3.16 -57.99 -20.62
C CYS A 10 3.11 -58.80 -21.93
N GLU A 11 2.57 -58.23 -23.01
CA GLU A 11 2.59 -58.83 -24.35
C GLU A 11 3.86 -58.43 -25.11
N ALA A 12 4.60 -59.44 -25.57
CA ALA A 12 5.72 -59.30 -26.50
C ALA A 12 5.31 -59.87 -27.86
N SER A 13 5.64 -59.16 -28.95
CA SER A 13 5.44 -59.63 -30.32
C SER A 13 6.72 -59.48 -31.16
N HIS A 14 7.11 -60.61 -31.76
CA HIS A 14 7.93 -60.82 -32.96
C HIS A 14 9.48 -60.80 -32.90
N LEU A 15 10.03 -62.02 -33.02
CA LEU A 15 11.41 -62.39 -33.41
C LEU A 15 11.61 -62.26 -34.94
N PRO A 16 12.87 -62.33 -35.44
CA PRO A 16 13.30 -63.63 -35.99
C PRO A 16 14.74 -64.08 -35.67
N SER A 17 14.93 -65.36 -35.95
CA SER A 17 15.99 -66.35 -35.66
C SER A 17 17.43 -66.06 -36.09
N VAL A 18 18.41 -66.67 -35.38
CA VAL A 18 19.65 -67.21 -35.99
C VAL A 18 20.07 -68.51 -35.29
N GLN A 19 20.65 -69.40 -36.10
CA GLN A 19 20.98 -70.81 -35.92
C GLN A 19 22.13 -71.12 -34.93
N THR A 20 22.09 -72.36 -34.45
CA THR A 20 23.08 -73.10 -33.67
C THR A 20 24.39 -73.35 -34.43
N ALA A 21 25.53 -73.24 -33.75
CA ALA A 21 26.76 -73.96 -34.10
C ALA A 21 27.46 -74.44 -32.83
N ASP A 22 27.65 -75.75 -32.76
CA ASP A 22 28.36 -76.53 -31.74
C ASP A 22 29.82 -76.71 -32.20
N LEU A 23 30.81 -76.43 -31.33
CA LEU A 23 32.21 -76.83 -31.53
C LEU A 23 32.90 -77.10 -30.19
N THR A 24 33.21 -78.39 -30.00
CA THR A 24 34.04 -79.03 -28.97
C THR A 24 35.54 -78.69 -29.11
N GLY A 25 36.25 -78.39 -28.01
CA GLY A 25 37.74 -78.43 -27.92
C GLY A 25 38.37 -77.60 -26.80
N PRO A 26 39.51 -78.01 -26.17
CA PRO A 26 39.73 -77.76 -24.74
C PRO A 26 40.66 -76.58 -24.36
N ALA A 27 40.34 -76.01 -23.18
CA ALA A 27 41.11 -75.29 -22.16
C ALA A 27 42.43 -74.57 -22.52
N ARG A 28 42.44 -73.24 -22.37
CA ARG A 28 43.54 -72.43 -21.79
C ARG A 28 43.00 -71.07 -21.27
N SER A 29 43.69 -70.56 -20.24
CA SER A 29 43.45 -69.44 -19.30
C SER A 29 43.06 -68.06 -19.90
N PRO A 30 42.48 -67.14 -19.09
CA PRO A 30 41.75 -65.99 -19.60
C PRO A 30 42.69 -64.82 -19.96
N THR A 31 42.57 -64.33 -21.18
CA THR A 31 43.09 -63.03 -21.62
C THR A 31 41.93 -62.27 -22.26
N GLU A 32 41.76 -61.02 -21.84
CA GLU A 32 40.78 -60.05 -22.32
C GLU A 32 40.58 -60.11 -23.85
N ILE A 33 39.33 -60.24 -24.26
CA ILE A 33 38.93 -60.09 -25.67
C ILE A 33 38.21 -58.74 -25.79
N HIS A 34 38.91 -57.77 -26.38
CA HIS A 34 38.32 -56.54 -26.90
C HIS A 34 37.41 -56.89 -28.10
N VAL A 35 36.11 -56.62 -27.96
CA VAL A 35 35.15 -56.74 -29.07
C VAL A 35 34.92 -55.35 -29.67
N SER A 36 35.53 -55.09 -30.82
CA SER A 36 35.22 -53.93 -31.67
C SER A 36 33.99 -54.24 -32.52
N ILE A 37 32.88 -53.55 -32.26
CA ILE A 37 31.68 -53.62 -33.11
C ILE A 37 31.71 -52.46 -34.10
N HIS A 38 31.93 -52.78 -35.38
CA HIS A 38 31.67 -51.87 -36.49
C HIS A 38 30.17 -51.88 -36.81
N SER A 39 29.43 -50.85 -36.40
CA SER A 39 28.05 -50.65 -36.82
C SER A 39 27.98 -49.70 -38.02
N TRP A 40 27.39 -50.22 -39.10
CA TRP A 40 27.05 -49.57 -40.36
C TRP A 40 26.22 -48.29 -40.16
N GLN A 41 26.73 -47.13 -40.55
CA GLN A 41 25.96 -45.88 -40.60
C GLN A 41 24.95 -45.92 -41.76
N ARG A 42 23.67 -46.17 -41.47
CA ARG A 42 22.59 -45.69 -42.34
C ARG A 42 22.38 -44.21 -42.06
N ARG A 43 22.73 -43.37 -43.03
CA ARG A 43 22.39 -41.93 -43.02
C ARG A 43 20.87 -41.79 -43.20
N HIS A 44 20.16 -41.58 -42.10
CA HIS A 44 18.83 -40.99 -42.14
C HIS A 44 19.00 -39.49 -41.92
N THR A 45 18.89 -38.71 -42.99
CA THR A 45 18.75 -37.26 -42.91
C THR A 45 17.33 -36.96 -42.43
N VAL A 46 17.17 -36.76 -41.13
CA VAL A 46 15.98 -36.13 -40.54
C VAL A 46 16.19 -34.62 -40.66
N PRO A 47 15.31 -33.87 -41.34
CA PRO A 47 15.39 -32.43 -41.31
C PRO A 47 15.05 -31.98 -39.89
N ILE A 48 16.03 -31.44 -39.18
CA ILE A 48 15.82 -30.76 -37.90
C ILE A 48 15.12 -29.45 -38.25
N ALA A 49 13.79 -29.45 -38.24
CA ALA A 49 13.04 -28.21 -38.06
C ALA A 49 13.26 -27.77 -36.61
N VAL A 50 14.19 -26.83 -36.42
CA VAL A 50 14.36 -26.12 -35.15
C VAL A 50 13.11 -25.26 -34.96
N LEU A 51 12.08 -25.81 -34.32
CA LEU A 51 11.03 -25.00 -33.71
C LEU A 51 11.67 -24.39 -32.46
N GLY A 52 12.17 -23.17 -32.59
CA GLY A 52 12.54 -22.34 -31.45
C GLY A 52 11.30 -21.94 -30.69
N ALA A 53 10.81 -22.81 -29.81
CA ALA A 53 9.89 -22.42 -28.75
C ALA A 53 10.73 -21.64 -27.73
N ALA A 54 10.78 -20.32 -27.89
CA ALA A 54 11.21 -19.44 -26.82
C ALA A 54 10.17 -19.55 -25.70
N LEU A 55 10.39 -20.47 -24.75
CA LEU A 55 9.80 -20.33 -23.43
C LEU A 55 10.41 -19.06 -22.83
N ALA A 56 9.69 -17.95 -22.95
CA ALA A 56 9.85 -16.84 -22.04
C ALA A 56 9.37 -17.34 -20.67
N LEU A 57 10.26 -17.99 -19.91
CA LEU A 57 10.16 -17.93 -18.45
C LEU A 57 10.39 -16.45 -18.13
N GLY A 58 9.30 -15.67 -18.11
CA GLY A 58 9.27 -14.44 -17.37
C GLY A 58 9.51 -14.83 -15.93
N ALA A 59 10.74 -14.64 -15.44
CA ALA A 59 10.91 -14.46 -14.02
C ALA A 59 10.05 -13.23 -13.69
N ALA A 60 8.90 -13.44 -13.03
CA ALA A 60 8.28 -12.36 -12.30
C ALA A 60 9.34 -11.95 -11.27
N GLY A 61 10.07 -10.86 -11.57
CA GLY A 61 10.84 -10.18 -10.54
C GLY A 61 9.88 -9.77 -9.42
N PRO A 62 10.39 -9.45 -8.21
CA PRO A 62 9.56 -8.78 -7.22
C PRO A 62 8.85 -7.63 -7.92
N ALA A 63 7.53 -7.62 -7.82
CA ALA A 63 6.74 -6.58 -8.45
C ALA A 63 7.16 -5.27 -7.81
N LEU A 64 7.84 -4.45 -8.60
CA LEU A 64 8.28 -3.13 -8.17
C LEU A 64 7.04 -2.28 -7.95
N ALA A 65 7.13 -1.38 -6.98
CA ALA A 65 6.18 -0.29 -6.78
C ALA A 65 5.70 0.31 -8.11
N SER A 66 4.40 0.63 -8.18
CA SER A 66 3.80 1.25 -9.37
C SER A 66 4.59 2.50 -9.79
N PRO A 67 4.76 2.75 -11.10
CA PRO A 67 5.66 3.80 -11.57
C PRO A 67 5.38 5.18 -10.96
N GLY A 68 6.40 5.78 -10.35
CA GLY A 68 6.30 7.10 -9.73
C GLY A 68 6.00 7.07 -8.23
N GLN A 69 5.71 5.90 -7.66
CA GLN A 69 5.59 5.73 -6.22
C GLN A 69 6.93 5.42 -5.58
N ALA A 70 7.09 5.86 -4.34
CA ALA A 70 8.26 5.54 -3.54
C ALA A 70 7.91 5.61 -2.04
N THR A 71 8.56 4.73 -1.27
CA THR A 71 8.68 4.85 0.18
C THR A 71 10.15 4.87 0.58
N ASP A 72 10.43 5.47 1.73
CA ASP A 72 11.68 5.28 2.46
C ASP A 72 11.34 5.11 3.95
N SER A 73 11.94 4.13 4.63
CA SER A 73 11.60 3.80 6.01
C SER A 73 12.67 4.27 7.00
N LEU A 74 12.38 4.26 8.30
CA LEU A 74 13.35 4.58 9.36
C LEU A 74 14.58 3.65 9.39
N ARG A 75 14.55 2.52 8.65
CA ARG A 75 15.74 1.71 8.37
C ARG A 75 16.83 2.50 7.62
N SER A 76 16.41 3.48 6.81
CA SER A 76 17.32 4.38 6.12
C SER A 76 17.92 5.39 7.08
N SER A 77 19.26 5.47 7.09
CA SER A 77 20.01 6.42 7.92
C SER A 77 19.73 7.90 7.62
N THR A 78 19.00 8.21 6.55
CA THR A 78 18.59 9.60 6.21
C THR A 78 17.29 10.03 6.86
N LEU A 79 16.55 9.10 7.48
CA LEU A 79 15.31 9.37 8.20
C LEU A 79 15.49 9.22 9.70
N SER A 80 14.68 9.98 10.44
CA SER A 80 14.59 9.95 11.89
C SER A 80 13.16 10.30 12.31
N ALA A 81 12.76 9.96 13.54
CA ALA A 81 11.47 10.40 14.07
C ALA A 81 11.29 11.93 13.96
N GLN A 82 12.36 12.69 14.21
CA GLN A 82 12.39 14.15 14.06
C GLN A 82 12.09 14.59 12.62
N SER A 83 12.76 14.03 11.62
CA SER A 83 12.52 14.41 10.23
C SER A 83 11.12 13.99 9.73
N LEU A 84 10.56 12.89 10.24
CA LEU A 84 9.18 12.49 9.93
C LEU A 84 8.19 13.51 10.52
N ALA A 85 8.33 13.84 11.80
CA ALA A 85 7.47 14.82 12.46
C ALA A 85 7.58 16.22 11.81
N GLU A 86 8.78 16.66 11.41
CA GLU A 86 8.99 17.90 10.64
C GLU A 86 8.31 17.84 9.26
N THR A 87 8.31 16.68 8.59
CA THR A 87 7.61 16.50 7.31
C THR A 87 6.09 16.69 7.48
N ILE A 88 5.52 16.20 8.57
CA ILE A 88 4.09 16.36 8.90
C ILE A 88 3.78 17.82 9.26
N ALA A 89 4.60 18.42 10.11
CA ALA A 89 4.44 19.77 10.66
C ALA A 89 4.72 20.90 9.66
N GLY A 90 5.48 20.61 8.59
CA GLY A 90 5.88 21.60 7.61
C GLY A 90 6.73 22.71 8.25
N PRO A 91 6.32 23.98 8.20
CA PRO A 91 7.12 25.08 8.74
C PRO A 91 7.09 25.20 10.28
N ALA A 92 6.20 24.48 10.97
CA ALA A 92 6.11 24.54 12.42
C ALA A 92 7.33 23.88 13.09
N GLU A 93 7.83 24.48 14.17
CA GLU A 93 8.94 23.92 14.93
C GLU A 93 8.47 22.68 15.71
N VAL A 94 9.19 21.58 15.49
CA VAL A 94 8.96 20.27 16.13
C VAL A 94 10.08 19.99 17.11
N THR A 95 9.73 19.46 18.28
CA THR A 95 10.71 18.96 19.26
C THR A 95 10.30 17.61 19.84
N ASN A 96 11.22 16.95 20.54
CA ASN A 96 10.98 15.69 21.27
C ASN A 96 10.36 14.57 20.42
N ALA A 97 10.66 14.54 19.12
CA ALA A 97 10.12 13.51 18.26
C ALA A 97 10.74 12.14 18.57
N THR A 98 9.89 11.14 18.78
CA THR A 98 10.28 9.77 19.06
C THR A 98 9.41 8.79 18.29
N PHE A 99 10.01 7.65 17.93
CA PHE A 99 9.30 6.55 17.28
C PHE A 99 9.45 5.28 18.12
N THR A 100 8.36 4.52 18.25
CA THR A 100 8.33 3.18 18.83
C THR A 100 7.72 2.23 17.81
N GLY A 101 8.37 1.09 17.58
CA GLY A 101 7.98 0.10 16.57
C GLY A 101 9.21 -0.43 15.85
N ASN A 102 8.98 -1.24 14.81
CA ASN A 102 10.00 -1.70 13.88
C ASN A 102 10.38 -0.61 12.88
N ASP A 103 11.64 -0.59 12.43
CA ASP A 103 12.19 0.48 11.57
C ASP A 103 11.57 0.53 10.16
N VAL A 104 10.80 -0.48 9.76
CA VAL A 104 10.04 -0.53 8.51
C VAL A 104 8.62 -0.01 8.62
N GLN A 105 8.10 0.16 9.84
CA GLN A 105 6.71 0.54 10.08
C GLN A 105 6.46 2.05 9.90
N ALA A 106 7.52 2.86 9.84
CA ALA A 106 7.38 4.29 9.67
C ALA A 106 8.42 4.86 8.71
N GLY A 107 8.02 5.92 8.01
CA GLY A 107 8.79 6.43 6.88
C GLY A 107 8.05 7.47 6.07
N THR A 108 8.66 7.92 4.98
CA THR A 108 8.02 8.80 3.99
C THR A 108 7.44 7.99 2.84
N PHE A 109 6.43 8.54 2.19
CA PHE A 109 5.87 8.02 0.95
C PHE A 109 5.57 9.15 -0.02
N SER A 110 5.53 8.83 -1.32
CA SER A 110 5.19 9.79 -2.37
C SER A 110 4.56 9.13 -3.58
N GLY A 111 3.83 9.91 -4.36
CA GLY A 111 3.29 9.52 -5.66
C GLY A 111 2.10 8.57 -5.64
N LEU A 112 1.42 8.40 -4.49
CA LEU A 112 0.19 7.58 -4.45
C LEU A 112 -0.91 8.21 -5.33
N PRO A 113 -1.82 7.41 -5.90
CA PRO A 113 -2.87 7.91 -6.78
C PRO A 113 -3.75 8.93 -6.05
N GLY A 114 -3.93 10.09 -6.69
CA GLY A 114 -4.86 11.11 -6.22
C GLY A 114 -6.20 11.00 -6.93
N ASP A 115 -7.29 10.90 -6.17
CA ASP A 115 -8.66 11.14 -6.64
C ASP A 115 -9.10 12.59 -6.39
N GLY A 116 -8.15 13.47 -6.04
CA GLY A 116 -8.41 14.83 -5.63
C GLY A 116 -8.94 14.97 -4.21
N ASN A 117 -8.88 13.91 -3.38
CA ASN A 117 -9.18 13.88 -1.94
C ASN A 117 -8.22 13.00 -1.11
N ALA A 118 -7.50 12.04 -1.71
CA ALA A 118 -6.54 11.17 -1.02
C ALA A 118 -5.24 11.89 -0.62
N VAL A 119 -4.54 11.33 0.39
CA VAL A 119 -3.18 11.74 0.75
C VAL A 119 -2.20 11.06 -0.21
N THR A 120 -1.53 11.86 -1.04
CA THR A 120 -0.65 11.33 -2.11
C THR A 120 0.82 11.27 -1.71
N ASP A 121 1.23 12.11 -0.75
CA ASP A 121 2.60 12.27 -0.30
C ASP A 121 2.63 12.63 1.18
N GLY A 122 3.59 12.09 1.94
CA GLY A 122 3.58 12.27 3.37
C GLY A 122 4.49 11.34 4.17
N VAL A 123 4.09 11.16 5.42
CA VAL A 123 4.63 10.16 6.36
C VAL A 123 3.61 9.06 6.54
N ALA A 124 4.04 7.81 6.53
CA ALA A 124 3.18 6.67 6.81
C ALA A 124 3.60 6.01 8.14
N LEU A 125 2.61 5.55 8.91
CA LEU A 125 2.77 4.57 9.98
C LEU A 125 1.90 3.37 9.62
N THR A 126 2.45 2.16 9.67
CA THR A 126 1.75 0.91 9.31
C THR A 126 1.95 -0.14 10.40
N SER A 127 0.99 -1.04 10.58
CA SER A 127 1.20 -2.26 11.36
C SER A 127 2.12 -3.27 10.63
N GLY A 128 2.12 -3.26 9.30
CA GLY A 128 3.05 -4.05 8.46
C GLY A 128 4.36 -3.35 8.09
N SER A 129 4.75 -3.37 6.82
CA SER A 129 6.02 -2.82 6.33
C SER A 129 5.82 -1.74 5.27
N LEU A 130 6.58 -0.64 5.30
CA LEU A 130 6.58 0.35 4.22
C LEU A 130 7.42 -0.05 3.01
N ILE A 131 8.33 -1.02 3.16
CA ILE A 131 9.27 -1.44 2.13
C ILE A 131 9.07 -2.92 1.78
N ASP A 132 9.52 -3.30 0.59
CA ASP A 132 9.60 -4.71 0.24
C ASP A 132 10.66 -5.44 1.05
N ALA A 133 10.46 -6.74 1.26
CA ALA A 133 11.45 -7.58 1.90
C ALA A 133 12.75 -7.53 1.10
N ASP A 134 13.88 -7.32 1.78
CA ASP A 134 15.18 -7.42 1.13
C ASP A 134 15.41 -8.89 0.73
N PRO A 135 15.48 -9.22 -0.57
CA PRO A 135 15.68 -10.59 -1.01
C PRO A 135 17.05 -11.16 -0.60
N GLN A 136 17.94 -10.33 -0.04
CA GLN A 136 19.25 -10.71 0.51
C GLN A 136 19.31 -10.61 2.04
N ALA A 137 18.20 -10.33 2.73
CA ALA A 137 18.15 -10.35 4.18
C ALA A 137 18.64 -11.71 4.72
N ASP A 138 19.51 -11.66 5.72
CA ASP A 138 20.10 -12.84 6.36
C ASP A 138 19.17 -13.50 7.39
N SER A 139 18.02 -12.85 7.66
CA SER A 139 16.92 -13.32 8.51
C SER A 139 15.63 -13.43 7.71
N ASP A 140 14.82 -14.41 8.07
CA ASP A 140 13.41 -14.49 7.67
C ASP A 140 12.75 -13.20 8.17
N VAL A 141 12.25 -12.40 7.24
CA VAL A 141 11.47 -11.22 7.56
C VAL A 141 10.01 -11.62 7.35
N ASP A 142 9.18 -11.44 8.38
CA ASP A 142 7.79 -11.89 8.39
C ASP A 142 6.84 -10.96 7.59
N PHE A 143 7.38 -10.29 6.56
CA PHE A 143 6.67 -9.48 5.57
C PHE A 143 7.25 -9.76 4.17
N THR A 144 6.47 -9.53 3.12
CA THR A 144 6.95 -9.78 1.74
C THR A 144 7.03 -8.53 0.87
N ARG A 145 6.20 -7.53 1.15
CA ARG A 145 6.07 -6.32 0.35
C ARG A 145 5.67 -5.12 1.20
N SER A 146 5.71 -3.95 0.60
CA SER A 146 5.10 -2.74 1.16
C SER A 146 3.59 -2.90 1.36
N SER A 147 3.08 -2.57 2.54
CA SER A 147 1.65 -2.42 2.84
C SER A 147 1.06 -1.15 2.22
N VAL A 148 1.82 -0.36 1.46
CA VAL A 148 1.38 0.95 0.91
C VAL A 148 1.47 0.99 -0.61
N LEU A 149 2.61 0.57 -1.16
CA LEU A 149 2.93 0.74 -2.58
C LEU A 149 2.08 -0.20 -3.44
N GLY A 150 1.50 0.35 -4.51
CA GLY A 150 0.77 -0.45 -5.48
C GLY A 150 1.70 -1.21 -6.44
N PRO A 151 1.12 -2.04 -7.33
CA PRO A 151 -0.32 -2.29 -7.46
C PRO A 151 -0.86 -3.17 -6.32
N ASN A 152 -2.17 -3.15 -6.06
CA ASN A 152 -2.78 -4.08 -5.09
C ASN A 152 -2.60 -5.52 -5.57
N HIS A 153 -1.78 -6.29 -4.86
CA HIS A 153 -1.40 -7.63 -5.27
C HIS A 153 -2.16 -8.75 -4.56
N ASP A 154 -2.55 -8.55 -3.29
CA ASP A 154 -3.22 -9.57 -2.47
C ASP A 154 -4.34 -8.97 -1.61
N LEU A 155 -5.27 -9.81 -1.18
CA LEU A 155 -6.36 -9.39 -0.28
C LEU A 155 -6.01 -9.49 1.22
N THR A 156 -4.77 -9.85 1.50
CA THR A 156 -4.27 -10.23 2.83
C THR A 156 -2.79 -9.91 2.95
N THR A 157 -2.35 -8.75 2.46
CA THR A 157 -0.96 -8.35 2.68
C THR A 157 -0.68 -8.20 4.18
N THR A 158 0.47 -8.71 4.60
CA THR A 158 0.80 -8.94 6.00
C THR A 158 2.27 -8.64 6.26
N GLY A 159 2.52 -8.06 7.44
CA GLY A 159 3.78 -8.09 8.15
C GLY A 159 3.57 -8.47 9.62
N ASP A 160 3.79 -9.74 9.98
CA ASP A 160 3.77 -10.20 11.39
C ASP A 160 5.14 -9.92 12.02
N LEU A 161 5.42 -8.66 12.36
CA LEU A 161 6.77 -8.24 12.72
C LEU A 161 7.18 -8.66 14.15
N GLY A 162 6.31 -9.36 14.87
CA GLY A 162 6.54 -9.82 16.24
C GLY A 162 6.74 -8.68 17.25
N GLY A 163 6.30 -7.48 16.90
CA GLY A 163 6.34 -6.27 17.70
C GLY A 163 5.33 -6.28 18.85
N ALA A 164 5.60 -5.49 19.87
CA ALA A 164 4.65 -5.31 20.97
C ALA A 164 3.45 -4.48 20.51
N GLY A 165 2.28 -4.73 21.11
CA GLY A 165 1.14 -3.83 21.05
C GLY A 165 1.32 -2.55 21.85
N ASP A 166 0.21 -1.83 22.05
CA ASP A 166 0.17 -0.57 22.79
C ASP A 166 -1.05 -0.53 23.73
N GLU A 167 -0.82 -0.37 25.03
CA GLU A 167 -1.88 -0.45 26.05
C GLU A 167 -3.01 0.59 25.87
N ALA A 168 -2.70 1.76 25.29
CA ALA A 168 -3.71 2.77 25.00
C ALA A 168 -4.56 2.36 23.80
N LEU A 169 -3.95 1.69 22.81
CA LEU A 169 -4.67 1.09 21.70
C LEU A 169 -5.49 -0.13 22.15
N ASP A 170 -5.00 -0.96 23.07
CA ASP A 170 -5.77 -2.08 23.64
C ASP A 170 -7.06 -1.58 24.32
N SER A 171 -6.92 -0.49 25.06
CA SER A 171 -8.04 0.15 25.76
C SER A 171 -9.06 0.74 24.77
N LEU A 172 -8.59 1.27 23.63
CA LEU A 172 -9.42 1.87 22.60
C LEU A 172 -10.16 0.81 21.77
N SER A 173 -9.48 -0.28 21.40
CA SER A 173 -10.05 -1.38 20.62
C SER A 173 -10.90 -2.34 21.48
N GLY A 174 -10.60 -2.42 22.78
CA GLY A 174 -11.17 -3.41 23.69
C GLY A 174 -10.59 -4.81 23.50
N ALA A 175 -9.43 -4.93 22.86
CA ALA A 175 -8.74 -6.19 22.52
C ALA A 175 -7.22 -6.01 22.57
N ASP A 176 -6.47 -7.10 22.66
CA ASP A 176 -5.01 -7.05 22.58
C ASP A 176 -4.57 -6.59 21.18
N THR A 177 -3.52 -5.76 21.15
CA THR A 177 -2.89 -5.25 19.93
C THR A 177 -1.49 -5.82 19.73
N TYR A 178 -1.04 -5.80 18.47
CA TYR A 178 0.28 -6.27 18.05
C TYR A 178 0.91 -5.27 17.09
N ASP A 179 2.23 -5.37 16.91
CA ASP A 179 2.94 -4.60 15.89
C ASP A 179 2.64 -3.10 15.91
N ALA A 180 2.58 -2.52 17.12
CA ALA A 180 2.24 -1.11 17.27
C ALA A 180 3.36 -0.21 16.73
N ALA A 181 2.99 0.66 15.79
CA ALA A 181 3.82 1.74 15.29
C ALA A 181 3.32 3.06 15.88
N ARG A 182 4.21 3.80 16.57
CA ARG A 182 3.86 5.03 17.26
C ARG A 182 4.88 6.13 17.03
N LEU A 183 4.41 7.29 16.58
CA LEU A 183 5.17 8.52 16.42
C LEU A 183 4.62 9.57 17.39
N GLU A 184 5.50 10.13 18.20
CA GLU A 184 5.17 11.15 19.20
C GLU A 184 6.09 12.35 19.04
N PHE A 185 5.57 13.57 19.16
CA PHE A 185 6.35 14.80 19.06
C PHE A 185 5.60 16.00 19.65
N ASP A 186 6.34 17.07 19.93
CA ASP A 186 5.78 18.33 20.44
C ASP A 186 5.85 19.42 19.37
N VAL A 187 4.80 20.24 19.29
CA VAL A 187 4.72 21.45 18.43
C VAL A 187 4.16 22.62 19.21
N THR A 188 4.62 23.84 18.94
CA THR A 188 4.07 25.05 19.59
C THR A 188 2.82 25.53 18.87
N ALA A 189 1.71 25.65 19.59
CA ALA A 189 0.46 26.14 19.02
C ALA A 189 0.54 27.63 18.65
N THR A 190 0.22 27.96 17.40
CA THR A 190 0.19 29.36 16.93
C THR A 190 -1.22 29.96 16.91
N ALA A 191 -2.25 29.12 17.05
CA ALA A 191 -3.66 29.51 17.11
C ALA A 191 -4.46 28.53 17.98
N SER A 192 -5.76 28.79 18.16
CA SER A 192 -6.60 28.11 19.15
C SER A 192 -7.12 26.73 18.74
N THR A 193 -6.92 26.32 17.49
CA THR A 193 -7.31 25.00 16.98
C THR A 193 -6.14 24.33 16.30
N PHE A 194 -5.77 23.13 16.76
CA PHE A 194 -4.87 22.21 16.08
C PHE A 194 -5.61 21.51 14.94
N VAL A 195 -4.94 21.32 13.81
CA VAL A 195 -5.47 20.61 12.65
C VAL A 195 -4.39 19.72 12.06
N MET A 196 -4.70 18.46 11.78
CA MET A 196 -3.83 17.57 11.00
C MET A 196 -4.64 16.74 10.00
N PHE A 197 -4.17 16.67 8.75
CA PHE A 197 -4.78 15.85 7.70
C PHE A 197 -4.15 14.47 7.57
N TYR A 198 -4.99 13.44 7.58
CA TYR A 198 -4.55 12.05 7.48
C TYR A 198 -5.49 11.21 6.60
N GLY A 199 -5.00 10.10 6.04
CA GLY A 199 -5.80 9.04 5.43
C GLY A 199 -5.59 7.72 6.16
N PHE A 200 -6.52 6.78 6.00
CA PHE A 200 -6.42 5.43 6.54
C PHE A 200 -6.63 4.42 5.41
N GLY A 201 -5.74 3.44 5.27
CA GLY A 201 -5.82 2.34 4.32
C GLY A 201 -5.66 1.00 5.03
N SER A 202 -6.32 -0.05 4.56
CA SER A 202 -6.31 -1.35 5.25
C SER A 202 -6.59 -2.53 4.31
N GLU A 203 -6.01 -3.67 4.65
CA GLU A 203 -6.34 -4.97 4.07
C GLU A 203 -7.70 -5.52 4.54
N GLU A 204 -8.20 -5.04 5.68
CA GLU A 204 -9.44 -5.49 6.31
C GLU A 204 -10.70 -5.16 5.49
N TYR A 205 -10.59 -4.37 4.43
CA TYR A 205 -11.68 -4.11 3.48
C TYR A 205 -12.01 -5.27 2.55
N ALA A 206 -11.23 -6.36 2.58
CA ALA A 206 -11.49 -7.56 1.79
C ALA A 206 -12.49 -8.54 2.44
N GLY A 207 -12.80 -9.62 1.71
CA GLY A 207 -13.68 -10.69 2.17
C GLY A 207 -15.16 -10.47 1.86
N GLY A 208 -15.54 -9.41 1.13
CA GLY A 208 -16.92 -9.14 0.74
C GLY A 208 -17.44 -7.82 1.31
N ALA A 209 -18.75 -7.60 1.24
CA ALA A 209 -19.35 -6.42 1.89
C ALA A 209 -19.16 -6.54 3.42
N SER A 210 -18.84 -5.45 4.11
CA SER A 210 -18.57 -5.35 5.56
C SER A 210 -19.56 -6.07 6.50
N SER A 211 -20.80 -6.29 6.07
CA SER A 211 -21.83 -7.03 6.83
C SER A 211 -21.97 -8.51 6.44
N ALA A 212 -21.28 -8.95 5.40
CA ALA A 212 -21.28 -10.33 4.92
C ALA A 212 -20.42 -11.20 5.84
N PRO A 213 -20.78 -12.48 6.07
CA PRO A 213 -20.05 -13.36 6.99
C PRO A 213 -18.60 -13.67 6.60
N ASP A 214 -18.26 -13.49 5.33
CA ASP A 214 -16.92 -13.69 4.79
C ASP A 214 -16.04 -12.44 4.91
N ALA A 215 -16.60 -11.27 5.22
CA ALA A 215 -15.86 -10.03 5.36
C ALA A 215 -15.03 -10.01 6.64
N TRP A 216 -13.79 -9.52 6.56
CA TRP A 216 -12.86 -9.50 7.69
C TRP A 216 -13.43 -8.70 8.88
N GLN A 217 -14.12 -7.58 8.60
CA GLN A 217 -14.72 -6.77 9.65
C GLN A 217 -15.87 -7.47 10.39
N SER A 218 -16.55 -8.42 9.74
CA SER A 218 -17.59 -9.23 10.38
C SER A 218 -17.03 -10.26 11.36
N ARG A 219 -15.75 -10.61 11.18
CA ARG A 219 -15.00 -11.59 11.98
C ARG A 219 -14.26 -10.96 13.17
N GLY A 220 -14.29 -9.64 13.27
CA GLY A 220 -13.71 -8.89 14.40
C GLY A 220 -12.45 -8.11 14.04
N PHE A 221 -11.85 -8.36 12.88
CA PHE A 221 -10.67 -7.63 12.39
C PHE A 221 -11.05 -6.17 12.14
N LYS A 222 -10.49 -5.29 12.99
CA LYS A 222 -10.69 -3.84 12.99
C LYS A 222 -9.43 -3.21 13.60
N ASP A 223 -8.37 -3.11 12.84
CA ASP A 223 -7.13 -2.48 13.29
C ASP A 223 -7.39 -1.08 13.83
N VAL A 224 -6.61 -0.74 14.85
CA VAL A 224 -6.90 0.43 15.68
C VAL A 224 -5.94 1.55 15.34
N LEU A 225 -6.52 2.70 15.01
CA LEU A 225 -5.84 3.97 14.83
C LEU A 225 -6.20 4.91 15.98
N SER A 226 -5.20 5.60 16.52
CA SER A 226 -5.37 6.71 17.45
C SER A 226 -4.51 7.88 17.03
N ILE A 227 -5.11 9.07 17.00
CA ILE A 227 -4.39 10.34 16.94
C ILE A 227 -4.84 11.16 18.14
N GLN A 228 -3.90 11.49 19.02
CA GLN A 228 -4.15 12.24 20.23
C GLN A 228 -3.38 13.56 20.24
N VAL A 229 -4.05 14.61 20.68
CA VAL A 229 -3.50 15.95 20.86
C VAL A 229 -3.70 16.33 22.33
N ASN A 230 -2.61 16.46 23.09
CA ASN A 230 -2.65 16.61 24.56
C ASN A 230 -3.51 15.53 25.25
N GLY A 231 -3.47 14.30 24.72
CA GLY A 231 -4.27 13.17 25.21
C GLY A 231 -5.75 13.17 24.79
N THR A 232 -6.18 14.14 23.98
CA THR A 232 -7.53 14.17 23.41
C THR A 232 -7.54 13.46 22.06
N GLU A 233 -8.33 12.39 21.94
CA GLU A 233 -8.51 11.66 20.68
C GLU A 233 -9.18 12.53 19.61
N CYS A 234 -8.68 12.45 18.38
CA CYS A 234 -9.19 13.23 17.25
C CYS A 234 -9.21 12.44 15.93
N ALA A 235 -8.79 11.16 15.90
CA ALA A 235 -8.96 10.30 14.73
C ALA A 235 -10.39 9.75 14.65
N THR A 236 -11.36 10.66 14.55
CA THR A 236 -12.79 10.33 14.56
C THR A 236 -13.40 10.52 13.18
N VAL A 237 -14.45 9.76 12.91
CA VAL A 237 -15.28 9.96 11.72
C VAL A 237 -15.89 11.37 11.80
N PRO A 238 -15.84 12.17 10.71
CA PRO A 238 -16.45 13.50 10.70
C PRO A 238 -17.90 13.50 11.20
N ASP A 239 -18.24 14.50 12.01
CA ASP A 239 -19.56 14.65 12.68
C ASP A 239 -19.94 13.50 13.63
N SER A 240 -18.96 12.74 14.14
CA SER A 240 -19.16 11.60 15.04
C SER A 240 -18.02 11.48 16.06
N ASP A 241 -18.28 10.80 17.18
CA ASP A 241 -17.25 10.43 18.18
C ASP A 241 -16.64 9.05 17.90
N ALA A 242 -17.07 8.38 16.82
CA ALA A 242 -16.57 7.04 16.47
C ALA A 242 -15.15 7.12 15.90
N SER A 243 -14.23 6.30 16.43
CA SER A 243 -12.88 6.15 15.89
C SER A 243 -12.89 5.64 14.45
N VAL A 244 -11.97 6.15 13.62
CA VAL A 244 -11.78 5.69 12.24
C VAL A 244 -11.11 4.31 12.23
N ASN A 245 -11.73 3.36 11.55
CA ASN A 245 -11.21 2.03 11.22
C ASN A 245 -12.06 1.41 10.09
N ALA A 246 -11.73 0.17 9.68
CA ALA A 246 -12.45 -0.51 8.60
C ALA A 246 -13.93 -0.79 8.89
N ALA A 247 -14.36 -0.75 10.16
CA ALA A 247 -15.76 -0.96 10.54
C ALA A 247 -16.61 0.31 10.52
N THR A 248 -15.98 1.47 10.70
CA THR A 248 -16.68 2.75 10.83
C THR A 248 -16.69 3.54 9.52
N VAL A 249 -15.72 3.32 8.62
CA VAL A 249 -15.66 3.94 7.29
C VAL A 249 -15.52 2.85 6.22
N ASN A 250 -16.61 2.50 5.54
CA ASN A 250 -16.67 1.44 4.54
C ASN A 250 -17.81 1.66 3.53
N GLU A 251 -18.11 0.68 2.68
CA GLU A 251 -19.12 0.80 1.63
C GLU A 251 -20.56 0.93 2.17
N SER A 252 -20.80 0.59 3.43
CA SER A 252 -22.12 0.67 4.07
C SER A 252 -22.24 1.80 5.11
N SER A 253 -21.12 2.22 5.71
CA SER A 253 -21.06 3.17 6.81
C SER A 253 -20.07 4.28 6.49
N ASN A 254 -20.52 5.54 6.56
CA ASN A 254 -19.69 6.71 6.20
C ASN A 254 -19.04 6.60 4.82
N SER A 255 -19.76 6.00 3.87
CA SER A 255 -19.27 5.65 2.54
C SER A 255 -18.84 6.86 1.70
N GLN A 256 -19.25 8.06 2.07
CA GLN A 256 -18.78 9.30 1.44
C GLN A 256 -17.28 9.56 1.65
N PHE A 257 -16.66 8.91 2.65
CA PHE A 257 -15.22 9.02 2.92
C PHE A 257 -14.43 7.80 2.45
N TYR A 258 -15.09 6.78 1.89
CA TYR A 258 -14.49 5.48 1.59
C TYR A 258 -14.31 5.28 0.09
N THR A 259 -13.13 4.79 -0.30
CA THR A 259 -12.81 4.33 -1.64
C THR A 259 -12.47 2.84 -1.58
N SER A 260 -13.24 2.03 -2.29
CA SER A 260 -12.98 0.59 -2.44
C SER A 260 -11.83 0.36 -3.42
N ASN A 261 -10.91 -0.51 -3.04
CA ASN A 261 -9.88 -1.06 -3.92
C ASN A 261 -9.95 -2.60 -3.94
N VAL A 262 -11.18 -3.13 -3.97
CA VAL A 262 -11.48 -4.55 -4.20
C VAL A 262 -12.64 -4.69 -5.18
N SER A 263 -12.69 -5.83 -5.88
CA SER A 263 -13.80 -6.21 -6.75
C SER A 263 -14.28 -7.63 -6.43
N GLY A 264 -15.09 -7.76 -5.38
CA GLY A 264 -15.51 -9.07 -4.87
C GLY A 264 -14.37 -9.70 -4.09
N HIS A 265 -13.94 -10.89 -4.50
CA HIS A 265 -12.82 -11.63 -3.89
C HIS A 265 -11.54 -11.50 -4.71
N GLU A 266 -11.35 -10.35 -5.36
CA GLU A 266 -10.16 -10.04 -6.14
C GLU A 266 -9.64 -8.63 -5.77
N PRO A 267 -8.31 -8.43 -5.71
CA PRO A 267 -7.69 -7.11 -5.57
C PRO A 267 -8.22 -6.09 -6.59
N GLY A 268 -8.29 -4.83 -6.18
CA GLY A 268 -8.67 -3.73 -7.05
C GLY A 268 -7.55 -3.28 -7.97
N SER A 269 -7.82 -2.25 -8.76
CA SER A 269 -6.88 -1.72 -9.76
C SER A 269 -6.34 -0.33 -9.43
N ILE A 270 -6.63 0.20 -8.23
CA ILE A 270 -6.02 1.44 -7.76
C ILE A 270 -4.61 1.07 -7.30
N ASP A 271 -3.62 1.84 -7.75
CA ASP A 271 -2.21 1.61 -7.46
C ASP A 271 -1.87 1.95 -6.00
N VAL A 272 -2.38 1.17 -5.05
CA VAL A 272 -2.01 1.13 -3.63
C VAL A 272 -2.19 -0.31 -3.17
N GLU A 273 -1.46 -0.77 -2.15
CA GLU A 273 -1.64 -2.15 -1.70
C GLU A 273 -2.99 -2.36 -1.01
N PHE A 274 -3.49 -1.37 -0.26
CA PHE A 274 -4.73 -1.49 0.51
C PHE A 274 -5.94 -1.97 -0.32
N ASN A 275 -6.74 -2.86 0.27
CA ASN A 275 -8.06 -3.26 -0.22
C ASN A 275 -9.14 -2.16 -0.16
N GLY A 276 -8.88 -1.11 0.61
CA GLY A 276 -9.71 0.08 0.64
C GLY A 276 -9.05 1.17 1.48
N PHE A 277 -9.46 2.41 1.26
CA PHE A 277 -8.86 3.55 1.94
C PHE A 277 -9.82 4.72 2.05
N THR A 278 -9.49 5.66 2.93
CA THR A 278 -10.29 6.87 3.12
C THR A 278 -9.81 8.01 2.23
N SER A 279 -10.72 8.92 1.89
CA SER A 279 -10.35 10.31 1.60
C SER A 279 -9.59 10.92 2.79
N ALA A 280 -8.88 12.04 2.58
CA ALA A 280 -8.23 12.76 3.66
C ALA A 280 -9.26 13.22 4.71
N LEU A 281 -9.03 12.86 5.96
CA LEU A 281 -9.78 13.24 7.14
C LEU A 281 -8.99 14.28 7.94
N ALA A 282 -9.67 14.99 8.84
CA ALA A 282 -9.06 16.04 9.66
C ALA A 282 -9.18 15.69 11.14
N CYS A 283 -8.04 15.50 11.81
CA CYS A 283 -7.97 15.55 13.27
C CYS A 283 -8.02 17.02 13.70
N ARG A 284 -8.97 17.37 14.58
CA ARG A 284 -9.15 18.73 15.08
C ARG A 284 -9.27 18.73 16.60
N THR A 285 -8.54 19.62 17.27
CA THR A 285 -8.57 19.73 18.73
C THR A 285 -8.35 21.18 19.17
N ALA A 286 -9.08 21.62 20.19
CA ALA A 286 -8.86 22.93 20.81
C ALA A 286 -7.54 22.91 21.59
N VAL A 287 -6.72 23.96 21.40
CA VAL A 287 -5.42 24.12 22.05
C VAL A 287 -5.23 25.57 22.49
N THR A 288 -4.24 25.83 23.36
CA THR A 288 -3.92 27.18 23.82
C THR A 288 -2.79 27.77 22.96
N PRO A 289 -2.98 28.92 22.28
CA PRO A 289 -1.90 29.57 21.56
C PRO A 289 -0.71 29.90 22.48
N GLY A 290 0.51 29.65 21.99
CA GLY A 290 1.76 29.87 22.71
C GLY A 290 2.17 28.73 23.64
N GLU A 291 1.35 27.69 23.81
CA GLU A 291 1.70 26.49 24.58
C GLU A 291 2.22 25.38 23.67
N GLN A 292 3.07 24.51 24.23
CA GLN A 292 3.45 23.28 23.56
C GLN A 292 2.27 22.31 23.57
N VAL A 293 2.09 21.63 22.43
CA VAL A 293 1.08 20.62 22.20
C VAL A 293 1.80 19.31 21.92
N HIS A 294 1.44 18.27 22.67
CA HIS A 294 1.94 16.93 22.48
C HIS A 294 1.05 16.17 21.49
N VAL A 295 1.64 15.69 20.40
CA VAL A 295 0.96 14.91 19.37
C VAL A 295 1.42 13.46 19.47
N ARG A 296 0.47 12.53 19.52
CA ARG A 296 0.70 11.08 19.53
C ARG A 296 -0.11 10.43 18.42
N ILE A 297 0.57 9.73 17.52
CA ILE A 297 -0.04 9.02 16.38
C ILE A 297 0.35 7.56 16.54
N ALA A 298 -0.64 6.66 16.64
CA ALA A 298 -0.39 5.25 16.85
C ALA A 298 -1.35 4.39 16.00
N ILE A 299 -0.80 3.32 15.42
CA ILE A 299 -1.57 2.31 14.69
C ILE A 299 -1.06 0.92 15.12
N ALA A 300 -1.96 -0.05 15.22
CA ALA A 300 -1.61 -1.41 15.57
C ALA A 300 -2.62 -2.40 15.01
N ASP A 301 -2.11 -3.60 14.77
CA ASP A 301 -2.89 -4.79 14.49
C ASP A 301 -3.79 -5.12 15.69
N THR A 302 -5.04 -5.54 15.42
CA THR A 302 -6.01 -5.87 16.47
C THR A 302 -6.53 -7.29 16.31
N LEU A 303 -6.44 -8.09 17.39
CA LEU A 303 -6.77 -9.54 17.44
C LEU A 303 -5.84 -10.47 16.66
N ASP A 304 -5.33 -10.08 15.50
CA ASP A 304 -4.30 -10.81 14.74
C ASP A 304 -3.32 -9.85 14.07
N GLY A 305 -2.15 -10.35 13.62
CA GLY A 305 -1.17 -9.59 12.83
C GLY A 305 -1.12 -9.99 11.36
N GLN A 306 -2.26 -10.40 10.78
CA GLN A 306 -2.32 -10.95 9.42
C GLN A 306 -2.84 -9.97 8.36
N LEU A 307 -3.43 -8.84 8.76
CA LEU A 307 -4.02 -7.87 7.85
C LEU A 307 -3.44 -6.51 8.19
N ASP A 308 -2.63 -5.95 7.31
CA ASP A 308 -1.98 -4.69 7.61
C ASP A 308 -2.93 -3.50 7.45
N SER A 309 -2.74 -2.50 8.30
CA SER A 309 -3.35 -1.18 8.16
C SER A 309 -2.32 -0.06 8.23
N THR A 310 -2.59 1.05 7.54
CA THR A 310 -1.70 2.21 7.47
C THR A 310 -2.45 3.52 7.68
N VAL A 311 -1.85 4.41 8.46
CA VAL A 311 -2.21 5.82 8.51
C VAL A 311 -1.23 6.66 7.70
N LEU A 312 -1.76 7.51 6.82
CA LEU A 312 -1.03 8.37 5.89
C LEU A 312 -1.17 9.83 6.31
N MET A 313 -0.12 10.44 6.86
CA MET A 313 -0.11 11.85 7.27
C MET A 313 0.44 12.72 6.16
N ARG A 314 -0.34 13.72 5.72
CA ARG A 314 0.03 14.59 4.60
C ARG A 314 1.28 15.43 4.91
N THR A 315 2.18 15.59 3.94
CA THR A 315 3.30 16.55 4.03
C THR A 315 2.79 17.97 4.28
N GLY A 316 3.28 18.62 5.34
CA GLY A 316 2.79 19.93 5.79
C GLY A 316 1.29 19.94 6.09
N GLY A 317 0.75 18.78 6.48
CA GLY A 317 -0.66 18.57 6.76
C GLY A 317 -1.08 19.01 8.16
N LEU A 318 -0.13 19.35 9.03
CA LEU A 318 -0.37 19.84 10.38
C LEU A 318 -0.23 21.37 10.45
N GLY A 319 -1.15 22.01 11.17
CA GLY A 319 -1.08 23.44 11.46
C GLY A 319 -2.07 23.89 12.51
N PHE A 320 -2.23 25.21 12.64
CA PHE A 320 -3.12 25.83 13.60
C PHE A 320 -3.98 26.91 12.95
N THR A 321 -5.23 27.05 13.39
CA THR A 321 -6.17 28.05 12.88
C THR A 321 -7.10 28.58 13.97
N ASP A 322 -7.51 29.85 13.84
CA ASP A 322 -8.66 30.42 14.57
C ASP A 322 -9.93 30.45 13.71
N ALA A 323 -9.78 30.24 12.40
CA ALA A 323 -10.90 30.17 11.47
C ALA A 323 -11.60 28.81 11.57
N PRO A 324 -12.94 28.77 11.51
CA PRO A 324 -13.69 27.52 11.49
C PRO A 324 -13.36 26.74 10.21
N LEU A 325 -13.10 25.43 10.37
CA LEU A 325 -12.99 24.51 9.25
C LEU A 325 -14.34 23.83 9.00
N THR A 326 -14.83 23.89 7.77
CA THR A 326 -16.07 23.23 7.36
C THR A 326 -15.80 21.84 6.81
N ASP A 327 -16.54 20.85 7.28
CA ASP A 327 -16.57 19.51 6.71
C ASP A 327 -17.52 19.43 5.50
N PRO A 328 -17.26 18.51 4.53
CA PRO A 328 -16.08 17.67 4.43
C PRO A 328 -14.85 18.47 3.99
N CYS A 329 -13.71 18.10 4.54
CA CYS A 329 -12.41 18.48 4.01
C CYS A 329 -12.16 17.70 2.69
N THR A 330 -12.60 18.24 1.56
CA THR A 330 -12.27 17.72 0.22
C THR A 330 -11.14 18.56 -0.39
N THR A 331 -10.03 17.94 -0.81
CA THR A 331 -8.90 18.68 -1.40
C THR A 331 -9.24 19.29 -2.77
N THR A 332 -10.34 18.84 -3.41
CA THR A 332 -10.99 19.54 -4.52
C THR A 332 -12.08 20.50 -4.00
N GLY A 333 -11.69 21.72 -3.61
CA GLY A 333 -12.66 22.75 -3.20
C GLY A 333 -12.17 23.81 -2.21
N GLY A 334 -10.97 23.66 -1.64
CA GLY A 334 -10.34 24.69 -0.82
C GLY A 334 -10.69 24.68 0.67
N THR A 335 -11.29 23.61 1.21
CA THR A 335 -11.62 23.50 2.65
C THR A 335 -10.54 22.80 3.50
N CYS A 336 -9.53 22.16 2.87
CA CYS A 336 -8.38 21.54 3.56
C CYS A 336 -7.09 22.39 3.49
N ALA A 337 -7.18 23.62 3.01
CA ALA A 337 -6.04 24.52 3.07
C ALA A 337 -5.91 24.98 4.53
N LEU A 338 -4.80 24.63 5.18
CA LEU A 338 -4.39 25.37 6.37
C LEU A 338 -4.35 26.85 5.96
N PRO A 339 -5.01 27.76 6.70
CA PRO A 339 -4.87 29.17 6.42
C PRO A 339 -3.38 29.51 6.41
N ALA A 340 -2.96 30.31 5.42
CA ALA A 340 -1.57 30.71 5.31
C ALA A 340 -1.12 31.31 6.65
N ASP A 341 0.02 30.84 7.16
CA ASP A 341 0.55 31.28 8.44
C ASP A 341 0.62 32.82 8.47
N PRO A 342 -0.11 33.50 9.38
CA PRO A 342 -0.05 34.96 9.47
C PRO A 342 1.36 35.46 9.84
N SER A 343 2.21 34.62 10.46
CA SER A 343 3.61 34.94 10.79
C SER A 343 4.50 35.03 9.53
N ALA A 344 4.20 34.24 8.49
CA ALA A 344 4.93 34.30 7.21
C ALA A 344 4.71 35.64 6.48
N SER A 345 3.65 36.38 6.82
CA SER A 345 3.35 37.70 6.22
C SER A 345 4.01 38.88 6.94
N ALA A 346 4.67 38.67 8.10
CA ALA A 346 5.29 39.75 8.86
C ALA A 346 6.66 40.20 8.32
N THR A 347 7.19 39.55 7.29
CA THR A 347 8.50 39.88 6.71
C THR A 347 8.38 40.52 5.34
N SER A 348 7.56 41.57 5.21
CA SER A 348 7.59 42.51 4.08
C SER A 348 6.87 43.79 4.47
N SER A 349 7.55 44.94 4.33
CA SER A 349 7.06 46.32 4.49
C SER A 349 7.14 46.99 5.87
N ALA A 350 8.34 47.07 6.43
CA ALA A 350 8.74 48.28 7.18
C ALA A 350 9.33 49.31 6.19
N GLY A 351 8.44 49.99 5.48
CA GLY A 351 8.77 51.12 4.59
C GLY A 351 7.88 52.30 4.95
N SER A 352 8.08 52.87 6.14
CA SER A 352 7.47 54.14 6.54
C SER A 352 7.77 55.22 5.50
N SER A 353 6.73 55.77 4.88
CA SER A 353 6.78 57.16 4.43
C SER A 353 5.49 57.87 4.85
N SER A 354 5.68 58.76 5.81
CA SER A 354 4.75 59.75 6.31
C SER A 354 4.19 60.61 5.18
N GLY A 355 2.86 60.70 5.12
CA GLY A 355 2.16 61.65 4.27
C GLY A 355 2.39 63.08 4.74
N ALA A 356 2.89 63.93 3.84
CA ALA A 356 2.78 65.37 3.92
C ALA A 356 2.39 65.90 2.54
N THR A 357 1.16 66.39 2.44
CA THR A 357 0.60 67.16 1.33
C THR A 357 1.27 68.54 1.23
N ILE A 358 1.63 69.00 0.03
CA ILE A 358 1.60 70.40 -0.44
C ILE A 358 1.53 70.40 -1.98
N SER A 359 0.80 71.38 -2.51
CA SER A 359 0.25 71.51 -3.87
C SER A 359 0.98 72.56 -4.72
N THR A 360 0.78 72.51 -6.06
CA THR A 360 0.97 73.54 -7.13
C THR A 360 2.42 74.00 -7.44
N ASP A 361 2.93 74.23 -8.68
CA ASP A 361 2.39 74.53 -10.02
C ASP A 361 3.54 74.33 -11.11
N PRO A 362 3.50 74.75 -12.41
CA PRO A 362 3.88 73.91 -13.57
C PRO A 362 4.99 74.51 -14.51
N ALA A 363 5.16 73.90 -15.70
CA ALA A 363 6.00 74.26 -16.89
C ALA A 363 7.41 73.59 -16.95
N GLU A 364 8.02 73.17 -18.07
CA GLU A 364 7.81 73.33 -19.52
C GLU A 364 8.66 72.27 -20.31
N ALA A 365 8.23 71.92 -21.53
CA ALA A 365 8.98 71.45 -22.74
C ALA A 365 9.79 70.10 -22.80
N ALA A 366 9.17 69.07 -23.44
CA ALA A 366 9.51 68.29 -24.67
C ALA A 366 10.95 68.21 -25.28
N PRO A 367 11.26 67.29 -26.25
CA PRO A 367 10.73 65.94 -26.58
C PRO A 367 11.80 64.88 -27.02
N SER A 368 11.35 63.64 -27.30
CA SER A 368 11.85 62.57 -28.24
C SER A 368 11.78 61.19 -27.56
N SER A 369 11.32 60.07 -28.14
CA SER A 369 10.92 59.68 -29.49
C SER A 369 10.08 58.37 -29.42
N SER A 370 9.00 58.30 -30.23
CA SER A 370 8.49 57.19 -31.08
C SER A 370 8.78 55.72 -30.69
N SER A 371 7.89 54.73 -30.78
CA SER A 371 6.57 54.59 -31.40
C SER A 371 5.88 53.28 -30.95
N ASP A 372 4.57 53.39 -30.75
CA ASP A 372 3.46 52.51 -31.17
C ASP A 372 3.27 51.06 -30.66
N VAL A 373 2.26 50.99 -29.79
CA VAL A 373 1.25 49.97 -29.49
C VAL A 373 0.39 49.64 -30.72
N ILE A 374 -0.10 48.39 -30.88
CA ILE A 374 -1.52 48.02 -31.17
C ILE A 374 -1.75 46.56 -30.67
N THR A 375 -2.46 46.34 -29.56
CA THR A 375 -3.91 46.03 -29.38
C THR A 375 -4.32 44.58 -29.70
N ALA A 376 -4.93 43.93 -28.70
CA ALA A 376 -5.71 42.69 -28.79
C ALA A 376 -6.98 42.87 -29.67
N PRO A 377 -7.74 41.78 -29.90
CA PRO A 377 -8.97 41.69 -29.11
C PRO A 377 -9.39 40.27 -28.69
N ALA A 378 -10.24 40.25 -27.67
CA ALA A 378 -11.05 39.13 -27.20
C ALA A 378 -12.18 38.78 -28.19
N ALA A 379 -12.69 37.55 -28.11
CA ALA A 379 -14.02 37.20 -28.59
C ALA A 379 -14.70 36.20 -27.65
N THR A 380 -15.83 36.64 -27.12
CA THR A 380 -16.91 35.92 -26.45
C THR A 380 -17.75 35.09 -27.43
N ALA A 381 -18.34 33.98 -26.97
CA ALA A 381 -19.75 33.65 -27.23
C ALA A 381 -20.21 32.45 -26.39
N ALA A 382 -21.35 32.63 -25.72
CA ALA A 382 -22.17 31.59 -25.10
C ALA A 382 -23.11 30.97 -26.14
N ASP A 383 -23.57 29.74 -25.92
CA ASP A 383 -24.99 29.43 -26.08
C ASP A 383 -25.41 28.19 -25.26
N ALA A 384 -26.63 28.25 -24.74
CA ALA A 384 -27.28 27.23 -23.94
C ALA A 384 -28.59 26.80 -24.62
N VAL A 385 -28.88 25.50 -24.68
CA VAL A 385 -30.23 24.99 -24.99
C VAL A 385 -30.55 23.78 -24.11
N ALA A 386 -31.68 23.85 -23.41
CA ALA A 386 -32.24 22.82 -22.55
C ALA A 386 -33.33 21.99 -23.25
N ARG A 387 -33.44 20.68 -22.94
CA ARG A 387 -34.71 19.94 -22.75
C ARG A 387 -34.50 18.48 -22.29
N ALA A 388 -35.22 18.08 -21.23
CA ALA A 388 -35.43 16.70 -20.75
C ALA A 388 -36.68 16.04 -21.41
N PRO A 389 -37.24 14.88 -20.97
CA PRO A 389 -36.70 13.59 -20.49
C PRO A 389 -37.21 12.38 -21.33
N GLY A 390 -36.69 11.16 -21.11
CA GLY A 390 -37.22 9.94 -21.75
C GLY A 390 -36.88 8.63 -21.02
N ARG A 391 -37.92 7.91 -20.57
CA ARG A 391 -37.90 6.55 -19.99
C ARG A 391 -37.89 5.45 -21.06
N ARG A 392 -37.54 4.22 -20.61
CA ARG A 392 -37.61 2.85 -21.23
C ARG A 392 -36.25 2.41 -21.78
N GLY A 393 -35.75 1.19 -21.56
CA GLY A 393 -36.23 -0.02 -20.88
C GLY A 393 -35.32 -1.20 -21.28
N LEU A 394 -35.12 -2.14 -20.36
CA LEU A 394 -34.82 -3.57 -20.52
C LEU A 394 -34.01 -4.11 -21.73
N ALA A 395 -32.85 -4.71 -21.42
CA ALA A 395 -32.37 -6.03 -21.88
C ALA A 395 -31.17 -6.38 -20.96
N ARG A 396 -31.06 -7.44 -20.16
CA ARG A 396 -31.42 -8.88 -20.22
C ARG A 396 -30.84 -9.65 -21.41
N THR A 397 -29.60 -10.09 -21.22
CA THR A 397 -28.93 -11.28 -21.77
C THR A 397 -27.95 -11.72 -20.65
N GLY A 398 -27.96 -12.88 -19.97
CA GLY A 398 -28.26 -14.26 -20.35
C GLY A 398 -27.22 -14.72 -21.37
N ALA A 399 -26.25 -15.61 -21.16
CA ALA A 399 -25.92 -16.69 -20.19
C ALA A 399 -24.43 -17.08 -20.46
N PRO A 400 -23.84 -18.22 -20.02
CA PRO A 400 -24.24 -19.21 -19.01
C PRO A 400 -23.13 -19.59 -18.00
N THR A 401 -23.58 -20.16 -16.89
CA THR A 401 -22.83 -20.96 -15.92
C THR A 401 -22.36 -22.30 -16.52
N ALA A 402 -21.08 -22.64 -16.31
CA ALA A 402 -20.54 -24.01 -16.33
C ALA A 402 -19.40 -24.06 -15.29
N ALA A 403 -19.63 -24.64 -14.12
CA ALA A 403 -19.42 -26.05 -13.79
C ALA A 403 -17.96 -26.37 -13.39
N TRP A 404 -17.77 -26.34 -12.07
CA TRP A 404 -16.87 -27.11 -11.22
C TRP A 404 -16.22 -28.38 -11.83
N ALA A 405 -14.91 -28.53 -11.61
CA ALA A 405 -14.23 -29.64 -10.93
C ALA A 405 -12.80 -29.87 -11.45
N LEU A 406 -11.91 -30.29 -10.54
CA LEU A 406 -10.49 -30.73 -10.69
C LEU A 406 -9.47 -29.60 -10.41
N GLY A 407 -8.61 -29.66 -9.40
CA GLY A 407 -8.35 -30.73 -8.45
C GLY A 407 -7.52 -30.25 -7.25
N ALA A 408 -7.95 -30.64 -6.06
CA ALA A 408 -7.17 -30.55 -4.83
C ALA A 408 -6.70 -31.96 -4.48
N LEU A 409 -5.42 -32.27 -4.67
CA LEU A 409 -4.80 -33.46 -4.10
C LEU A 409 -3.26 -33.40 -4.10
N THR A 410 -2.66 -32.63 -3.19
CA THR A 410 -1.30 -32.92 -2.67
C THR A 410 -1.07 -32.16 -1.37
N LEU A 411 -1.01 -32.88 -0.24
CA LEU A 411 -0.07 -32.68 0.89
C LEU A 411 -0.46 -33.59 2.06
N VAL A 412 0.02 -34.83 2.03
CA VAL A 412 0.23 -35.64 3.24
C VAL A 412 1.66 -36.16 3.15
N GLY A 413 2.54 -35.66 4.01
CA GLY A 413 3.90 -36.18 4.14
C GLY A 413 4.91 -35.11 4.55
N GLY A 414 4.94 -34.75 5.83
CA GLY A 414 5.93 -33.80 6.35
C GLY A 414 5.92 -33.67 7.86
N GLY A 415 5.81 -34.78 8.59
CA GLY A 415 5.80 -34.76 10.06
C GLY A 415 6.53 -35.96 10.61
N LEU A 416 7.86 -35.92 10.64
CA LEU A 416 8.73 -36.63 11.60
C LEU A 416 10.19 -36.30 11.27
N LEU A 417 10.76 -35.27 11.90
CA LEU A 417 12.21 -35.13 12.15
C LEU A 417 12.44 -33.76 12.80
N LEU A 418 12.26 -33.66 14.12
CA LEU A 418 12.92 -32.65 14.97
C LEU A 418 12.60 -32.81 16.47
N MET A 419 12.71 -34.02 17.04
CA MET A 419 12.85 -34.17 18.50
C MET A 419 13.62 -35.44 18.86
N ARG A 420 14.95 -35.44 18.67
CA ARG A 420 15.86 -36.29 19.46
C ARG A 420 17.33 -35.90 19.28
N ARG A 421 17.78 -34.85 19.98
CA ARG A 421 19.19 -34.70 20.33
C ARG A 421 19.38 -33.73 21.50
N ARG A 422 19.08 -34.22 22.71
CA ARG A 422 19.73 -33.79 23.96
C ARG A 422 19.34 -34.75 25.08
N ARG A 423 20.08 -35.86 25.16
CA ARG A 423 20.45 -36.54 26.40
C ARG A 423 21.50 -37.58 26.08
N GLU A 424 22.57 -37.54 26.89
CA GLU A 424 23.70 -38.47 27.00
C GLU A 424 24.90 -38.18 26.10
N GLY A 425 26.01 -37.81 26.76
CA GLY A 425 27.32 -37.51 26.19
C GLY A 425 27.94 -36.29 26.83
#